data_AF-A0A8H5GCN9-F1
#
_entry.id   AF-A0A8H5GCN9-F1
#
_cell.length_a   1.000
_cell.length_b   1.000
_cell.length_c   1.000
_cell.angle_alpha   90.00
_cell.angle_beta   90.00
_cell.angle_gamma   90.00
#
_symmetry.space_group_name_H-M   'P 1'
#
loop_
_entity.id
_entity.type
_entity.pdbx_description
1 polymer ?
#
loop_
_entity_poly.entity_id
_entity_poly.type
_entity_poly.pdbx_seq_one_letter_code
_entity_poly.pdbx_strand_id
1 'polypeptide(L)'
;MSCCICLEDLNSPVSLLCGHVFCHDCLKRAVQAVQPYSTLHACPTCRSHYFITPLDMSTVPPHLRPHVTPSIRRIYLDLPSTSKTDNSPTPTSITPPSELSRTLSTEIARLRAEVEALKHNCSLWRRRAEVHSSATTGLLELSRTARDQIVQTCRERDTIQRNYHKLNHDFQRQQAILRAVVNTSMPQQRFGSPSNPPYSQPPVDQSTSLGQMSVSTPHRRSCPTEERGRKRLRSEDGDDYSAGVTYLNSRPTKISRRVETDSLDESSTSPSRLQVRTETS
;
A
#
# COMPACT_ATOMS: atom_id res chain seq x y z
N MET A 1 44.35 14.84 9.00
CA MET A 1 43.34 13.80 8.68
C MET A 1 43.13 13.82 7.17
N SER A 2 43.31 12.69 6.48
CA SER A 2 43.20 12.60 5.02
C SER A 2 41.89 11.92 4.59
N CYS A 3 41.39 12.27 3.41
CA CYS A 3 40.21 11.63 2.82
C CYS A 3 40.58 10.30 2.16
N CYS A 4 39.88 9.20 2.46
CA CYS A 4 40.23 7.89 1.86
C CYS A 4 39.79 7.73 0.39
N ILE A 5 39.14 8.74 -0.21
CA ILE A 5 38.71 8.72 -1.62
C ILE A 5 39.73 9.42 -2.50
N CYS A 6 40.10 10.67 -2.18
CA CYS A 6 41.12 11.41 -2.95
C CYS A 6 42.53 11.29 -2.38
N LEU A 7 42.70 10.73 -1.17
CA LEU A 7 43.98 10.59 -0.46
C LEU A 7 44.67 11.91 -0.09
N GLU A 8 43.98 13.05 -0.27
CA GLU A 8 44.43 14.40 0.07
C GLU A 8 43.84 14.87 1.42
N ASP A 9 44.21 16.09 1.82
CA ASP A 9 43.62 16.78 2.97
C ASP A 9 42.11 17.04 2.76
N LEU A 10 41.37 17.01 3.86
CA LEU A 10 39.91 17.12 3.85
C LEU A 10 39.46 18.54 3.44
N ASN A 11 38.90 18.67 2.24
CA ASN A 11 38.20 19.88 1.79
C ASN A 11 36.69 19.78 2.09
N SER A 12 36.15 20.73 2.85
CA SER A 12 34.75 20.75 3.30
C SER A 12 34.32 19.39 3.90
N PRO A 13 34.87 19.00 5.06
CA PRO A 13 34.66 17.67 5.62
C PRO A 13 33.19 17.41 5.96
N VAL A 14 32.73 16.24 5.54
CA VAL A 14 31.42 15.68 5.89
C VAL A 14 31.62 14.37 6.61
N SER A 15 30.79 14.09 7.61
CA SER A 15 30.77 12.80 8.30
C SER A 15 29.48 12.04 8.02
N LEU A 16 29.61 10.72 7.90
CA LEU A 16 28.51 9.78 7.86
C LEU A 16 28.08 9.39 9.27
N LEU A 17 26.90 8.75 9.40
CA LEU A 17 26.42 8.22 10.69
C LEU A 17 27.36 7.16 11.30
N CYS A 18 28.14 6.47 10.48
CA CYS A 18 29.18 5.55 10.93
C CYS A 18 30.46 6.23 11.45
N GLY A 19 30.52 7.57 11.43
CA GLY A 19 31.63 8.36 11.97
C GLY A 19 32.77 8.64 10.99
N HIS A 20 32.82 7.98 9.82
CA HIS A 20 33.85 8.23 8.82
C HIS A 20 33.68 9.59 8.14
N VAL A 21 34.81 10.23 7.84
CA VAL A 21 34.90 11.60 7.31
C VAL A 21 35.48 11.61 5.90
N PHE A 22 34.87 12.38 5.00
CA PHE A 22 35.27 12.52 3.61
C PHE A 22 35.17 13.97 3.16
N CYS A 23 35.80 14.33 2.04
CA CYS A 23 35.50 15.59 1.36
C CYS A 23 34.05 15.54 0.83
N HIS A 24 33.32 16.65 0.92
CA HIS A 24 31.95 16.73 0.42
C HIS A 24 31.82 16.28 -1.04
N ASP A 25 32.71 16.76 -1.91
CA ASP A 25 32.70 16.43 -3.33
C ASP A 25 33.10 14.99 -3.62
N CYS A 26 33.97 14.40 -2.79
CA CYS A 26 34.35 13.01 -2.91
C CYS A 26 33.18 12.09 -2.58
N LEU A 27 32.46 12.37 -1.49
CA LEU A 27 31.27 11.62 -1.13
C LEU A 27 30.15 11.80 -2.17
N LYS A 28 29.93 13.03 -2.65
CA LYS A 28 28.94 13.32 -3.71
C LYS A 28 29.21 12.52 -4.98
N ARG A 29 30.46 12.46 -5.45
CA ARG A 29 30.85 11.65 -6.62
C ARG A 29 30.61 10.16 -6.38
N ALA A 30 30.97 9.65 -5.21
CA ALA A 30 30.74 8.23 -4.86
C ALA A 30 29.24 7.86 -4.91
N VAL A 31 28.38 8.79 -4.50
CA VAL A 31 26.91 8.63 -4.56
C VAL A 31 26.40 8.65 -5.99
N GLN A 32 26.85 9.61 -6.79
CA GLN A 32 26.44 9.77 -8.19
C GLN A 32 26.93 8.62 -9.10
N ALA A 33 28.00 7.93 -8.71
CA ALA A 33 28.54 6.79 -9.45
C ALA A 33 27.65 5.53 -9.38
N VAL A 34 26.73 5.44 -8.42
CA VAL A 34 25.82 4.30 -8.28
C VAL A 34 24.68 4.41 -9.30
N GLN A 35 24.58 3.43 -10.20
CA GLN A 35 23.53 3.34 -11.21
C GLN A 35 22.83 1.97 -11.17
N PRO A 36 21.49 1.91 -11.21
CA PRO A 36 20.56 3.06 -11.20
C PRO A 36 20.61 3.83 -9.88
N TYR A 37 20.17 5.09 -9.89
CA TYR A 37 20.11 5.92 -8.70
C TYR A 37 19.37 5.18 -7.56
N SER A 38 20.02 5.08 -6.40
CA SER A 38 19.51 4.45 -5.19
C SER A 38 19.49 5.49 -4.07
N THR A 39 18.58 5.35 -3.11
CA THR A 39 18.59 6.15 -1.88
C THR A 39 19.43 5.52 -0.78
N LEU A 40 19.79 4.25 -0.92
CA LEU A 40 20.60 3.48 0.01
C LEU A 40 22.02 3.31 -0.54
N HIS A 41 23.01 3.74 0.24
CA HIS A 41 24.44 3.69 -0.11
C HIS A 41 25.26 3.05 1.02
N ALA A 42 26.48 2.64 0.70
CA ALA A 42 27.43 2.06 1.65
C ALA A 42 28.64 2.97 1.85
N CYS A 43 29.09 3.11 3.10
CA CYS A 43 30.29 3.87 3.43
C CYS A 43 31.53 3.30 2.69
N PRO A 44 32.32 4.12 1.99
CA PRO A 44 33.54 3.66 1.29
C PRO A 44 34.58 3.00 2.21
N THR A 45 34.60 3.35 3.50
CA THR A 45 35.56 2.82 4.47
C THR A 45 35.08 1.54 5.15
N CYS A 46 33.89 1.56 5.77
CA CYS A 46 33.41 0.48 6.62
C CYS A 46 32.21 -0.30 6.05
N ARG A 47 31.72 0.09 4.86
CA ARG A 47 30.55 -0.51 4.18
C ARG A 47 29.23 -0.45 4.96
N SER A 48 29.17 0.28 6.07
CA SER A 48 27.91 0.54 6.77
C SER A 48 26.93 1.29 5.88
N HIS A 49 25.68 0.85 5.87
CA HIS A 49 24.63 1.42 5.05
C HIS A 49 24.13 2.75 5.60
N TYR A 50 23.83 3.69 4.71
CA TYR A 50 23.23 4.99 5.02
C TYR A 50 22.28 5.44 3.91
N PHE A 51 21.33 6.32 4.25
CA PHE A 51 20.35 6.85 3.31
C PHE A 51 20.70 8.28 2.89
N ILE A 52 20.34 8.68 1.65
CA ILE A 52 20.57 10.03 1.11
C ILE A 52 19.24 10.73 0.81
N THR A 53 18.16 10.28 1.45
CA THR A 53 16.84 10.88 1.27
C THR A 53 16.82 12.29 1.86
N PRO A 54 16.44 13.33 1.10
CA PRO A 54 16.14 14.62 1.68
C PRO A 54 14.93 14.46 2.60
N LEU A 55 15.15 14.55 3.91
CA LEU A 55 14.09 14.60 4.90
C LEU A 55 13.43 15.97 4.81
N ASP A 56 12.17 16.01 4.39
CA ASP A 56 11.37 17.23 4.47
C ASP A 56 11.07 17.54 5.94
N MET A 57 11.74 18.56 6.47
CA MET A 57 11.62 18.98 7.87
C MET A 57 10.20 19.45 8.22
N SER A 58 9.38 19.79 7.21
CA SER A 58 7.97 20.14 7.41
C SER A 58 7.15 18.95 7.92
N THR A 59 7.49 17.73 7.47
CA THR A 59 6.83 16.48 7.87
C THR A 59 7.22 16.02 9.27
N VAL A 60 8.32 16.54 9.81
CA VAL A 60 8.79 16.23 11.16
C VAL A 60 8.10 17.19 12.15
N PRO A 61 7.42 16.65 13.19
CA PRO A 61 6.85 17.48 14.25
C PRO A 61 7.87 18.45 14.85
N PRO A 62 7.50 19.72 15.14
CA PRO A 62 8.46 20.76 15.56
C PRO A 62 9.37 20.37 16.73
N HIS A 63 8.84 19.64 17.72
CA HIS A 63 9.58 19.20 18.90
C HIS A 63 10.60 18.08 18.61
N LEU A 64 10.50 17.39 17.48
CA LEU A 64 11.45 16.35 17.08
C LEU A 64 12.55 16.86 16.14
N ARG A 65 12.33 17.99 15.46
CA ARG A 65 13.30 18.55 14.49
C ARG A 65 14.71 18.73 15.06
N PRO A 66 14.92 19.22 16.30
CA PRO A 66 16.26 19.33 16.88
C PRO A 66 16.99 17.99 17.05
N HIS A 67 16.23 16.89 17.13
CA HIS A 67 16.74 15.55 17.35
C HIS A 67 16.94 14.75 16.04
N VAL A 68 16.52 15.30 14.90
CA VAL A 68 16.74 14.67 13.58
C VAL A 68 18.15 14.98 13.11
N THR A 69 19.01 13.97 13.07
CA THR A 69 20.38 14.09 12.55
C THR A 69 20.41 13.68 11.07
N PRO A 70 20.89 14.53 10.15
CA PRO A 70 21.01 14.17 8.74
C PRO A 70 22.07 13.08 8.54
N SER A 71 21.85 12.20 7.56
CA SER A 71 22.76 11.07 7.28
C SER A 71 24.14 11.48 6.78
N ILE A 72 24.24 12.66 6.15
CA ILE A 72 25.49 13.31 5.77
C ILE A 72 25.51 14.67 6.48
N ARG A 73 26.43 14.85 7.43
CA ARG A 73 26.54 16.10 8.21
C ARG A 73 27.86 16.79 7.95
N ARG A 74 27.82 18.10 7.70
CA ARG A 74 29.03 18.94 7.65
C ARG A 74 29.63 19.03 9.05
N ILE A 75 30.94 18.86 9.16
CA ILE A 75 31.65 19.01 10.42
C ILE A 75 32.72 20.08 10.29
N TYR A 76 33.00 20.77 11.38
CA TYR A 76 34.13 21.68 11.50
C TYR A 76 35.15 20.97 12.38
N LEU A 77 36.35 20.70 11.85
CA LEU A 77 37.43 20.19 12.66
C LEU A 77 38.28 21.38 13.09
N ASP A 78 38.31 21.66 14.39
CA ASP A 78 39.26 22.59 14.97
C ASP A 78 40.63 21.90 15.00
N LEU A 79 41.45 22.17 13.98
CA LEU A 79 42.84 21.75 13.99
C LEU A 79 43.66 22.81 14.74
N PRO A 80 44.28 22.49 15.90
CA PRO A 80 45.30 23.36 16.44
C PRO A 80 46.50 23.30 15.49
N SER A 81 46.65 24.35 14.68
CA SER A 81 47.90 24.62 13.97
C SER A 81 49.01 24.71 14.99
N THR A 82 49.91 23.73 14.99
CA THR A 82 51.15 23.79 15.76
C THR A 82 52.01 24.91 15.21
N SER A 83 51.88 26.12 15.75
CA SER A 83 53.00 27.06 15.88
C SER A 83 52.64 28.19 16.85
N LYS A 84 53.58 28.46 17.75
CA LYS A 84 53.71 29.62 18.66
C LYS A 84 53.13 29.44 20.07
N THR A 85 54.05 29.06 20.95
CA THR A 85 54.26 29.58 22.31
C THR A 85 53.54 30.90 22.61
N ASP A 86 52.70 30.93 23.64
CA ASP A 86 52.83 31.91 24.71
C ASP A 86 51.99 31.57 25.95
N ASN A 87 52.45 32.09 27.07
CA ASN A 87 52.23 31.66 28.44
C ASN A 87 50.92 32.16 29.09
N SER A 88 50.29 31.29 29.89
CA SER A 88 49.57 31.58 31.16
C SER A 88 48.22 32.34 31.12
N PRO A 89 47.34 32.30 32.17
CA PRO A 89 47.22 31.38 33.31
C PRO A 89 45.86 30.65 33.41
N THR A 90 45.94 29.52 34.11
CA THR A 90 44.93 28.79 34.90
C THR A 90 43.79 29.64 35.50
N PRO A 91 42.53 29.16 35.46
CA PRO A 91 41.59 29.34 36.56
C PRO A 91 41.50 28.05 37.35
N THR A 92 42.07 28.08 38.56
CA THR A 92 41.95 27.04 39.57
C THR A 92 40.50 26.96 40.05
N SER A 93 39.76 25.97 39.59
CA SER A 93 38.59 25.45 40.32
C SER A 93 38.81 23.96 40.55
N ILE A 94 39.47 23.64 41.66
CA ILE A 94 39.56 22.28 42.16
C ILE A 94 38.18 21.94 42.72
N THR A 95 37.27 21.49 41.87
CA THR A 95 36.15 20.67 42.31
C THR A 95 36.73 19.32 42.77
N PRO A 96 36.32 18.79 43.93
CA PRO A 96 36.83 17.52 44.40
C PRO A 96 36.52 16.42 43.36
N PRO A 97 37.46 15.52 43.02
CA PRO A 97 37.27 14.48 41.99
C PRO A 97 36.00 13.64 42.15
N SER A 98 35.49 13.56 43.38
CA SER A 98 34.25 12.88 43.77
C SER A 98 32.98 13.51 43.16
N GLU A 99 32.92 14.83 43.03
CA GLU A 99 31.69 15.52 42.59
C GLU A 99 31.49 15.42 41.06
N LEU A 100 32.58 15.52 40.29
CA LEU A 100 32.55 15.29 38.84
C LEU A 100 32.22 13.83 38.50
N SER A 101 32.77 12.87 39.27
CA SER A 101 32.46 11.44 39.10
C SER A 101 30.99 11.13 39.41
N ARG A 102 30.42 11.76 40.44
CA ARG A 102 29.00 11.58 40.81
C ARG A 102 28.06 12.18 39.77
N THR A 103 28.35 13.39 39.29
CA THR A 103 27.56 14.06 38.24
C THR A 103 27.60 13.28 36.91
N LEU A 104 28.78 12.78 36.52
CA LEU A 104 28.90 11.92 35.35
C LEU A 104 28.11 10.61 35.52
N SER A 105 28.17 9.99 36.70
CA SER A 105 27.43 8.75 36.98
C SER A 105 25.91 8.95 36.90
N THR A 106 25.40 10.07 37.42
CA THR A 106 23.98 10.43 37.29
C THR A 106 23.59 10.70 35.85
N GLU A 107 24.45 11.35 35.07
CA GLU A 107 24.19 11.64 33.66
C GLU A 107 24.20 10.36 32.81
N ILE A 108 25.13 9.45 33.06
CA ILE A 108 25.16 8.12 32.42
C ILE A 108 23.87 7.34 32.74
N ALA A 109 23.40 7.37 33.98
CA ALA A 109 22.15 6.73 34.35
C ALA A 109 20.95 7.36 33.62
N ARG A 110 20.91 8.69 33.52
CA ARG A 110 19.88 9.45 32.79
C ARG A 110 19.86 9.09 31.31
N LEU A 111 21.02 9.12 30.65
CA LEU A 111 21.15 8.78 29.22
C LEU A 111 20.76 7.33 28.93
N ARG A 112 21.11 6.38 29.82
CA ARG A 112 20.69 4.98 29.69
C ARG A 112 19.17 4.83 29.78
N ALA A 113 18.53 5.53 30.73
CA ALA A 113 17.08 5.55 30.84
C ALA A 113 16.41 6.16 29.60
N GLU A 114 16.98 7.24 29.05
CA GLU A 114 16.50 7.89 27.83
C GLU A 114 16.63 6.99 26.60
N VAL A 115 17.76 6.30 26.43
CA VAL A 115 17.95 5.30 25.37
C VAL A 115 16.93 4.19 25.47
N GLU A 116 16.63 3.70 26.67
CA GLU A 116 15.64 2.64 26.86
C GLU A 116 14.22 3.13 26.51
N ALA A 117 13.86 4.34 26.93
CA ALA A 117 12.60 4.97 26.56
C ALA A 117 12.48 5.18 25.04
N LEU A 118 13.56 5.61 24.37
CA LEU A 118 13.59 5.77 22.91
C LEU A 118 13.42 4.43 22.20
N LYS A 119 14.10 3.36 22.64
CA LYS A 119 13.92 2.01 22.09
C LYS A 119 12.48 1.52 22.24
N HIS A 120 11.88 1.74 23.42
CA HIS A 120 10.48 1.42 23.66
C HIS A 120 9.55 2.16 22.68
N ASN A 121 9.73 3.48 22.54
CA ASN A 121 8.95 4.29 21.60
C ASN A 121 9.14 3.83 20.15
N CYS A 122 10.36 3.56 19.71
CA CYS A 122 10.61 3.03 18.37
C CYS A 122 9.89 1.69 18.13
N SER A 123 9.90 0.79 19.12
CA SER A 123 9.17 -0.48 19.06
C SER A 123 7.66 -0.25 18.93
N LEU A 124 7.10 0.67 19.73
CA LEU A 124 5.69 1.04 19.69
C LEU A 124 5.27 1.60 18.32
N TRP A 125 6.05 2.55 17.78
CA TRP A 125 5.80 3.11 16.46
C TRP A 125 5.87 2.08 15.34
N ARG A 126 6.84 1.16 15.42
CA ARG A 126 6.96 0.05 14.46
C ARG A 126 5.70 -0.84 14.48
N ARG A 127 5.23 -1.24 15.67
CA ARG A 127 4.00 -2.05 15.83
C ARG A 127 2.77 -1.32 15.28
N ARG A 128 2.64 -0.03 15.56
CA ARG A 128 1.53 0.79 15.01
C ARG A 128 1.56 0.84 13.48
N ALA A 129 2.74 1.05 12.90
CA ALA A 129 2.90 1.07 11.44
C ALA A 129 2.55 -0.29 10.82
N GLU A 130 2.95 -1.39 11.45
CA GLU A 130 2.64 -2.75 11.00
C GLU A 130 1.12 -3.02 10.99
N VAL A 131 0.43 -2.70 12.08
CA VAL A 131 -1.04 -2.83 12.18
C VAL A 131 -1.74 -1.97 11.12
N HIS A 132 -1.32 -0.71 10.97
CA HIS A 132 -1.90 0.19 9.96
C HIS A 132 -1.69 -0.34 8.54
N SER A 133 -0.48 -0.84 8.23
CA SER A 133 -0.17 -1.42 6.92
C SER A 133 -1.01 -2.67 6.62
N SER A 134 -1.22 -3.52 7.63
CA SER A 134 -2.04 -4.74 7.52
C SER A 134 -3.52 -4.40 7.29
N ALA A 135 -4.07 -3.45 8.06
CA ALA A 135 -5.44 -2.98 7.88
C ALA A 135 -5.65 -2.34 6.50
N THR A 136 -4.72 -1.47 6.07
CA THR A 136 -4.76 -0.84 4.75
C THR A 136 -4.73 -1.88 3.63
N THR A 137 -3.86 -2.88 3.74
CA THR A 137 -3.74 -3.97 2.76
C THR A 137 -5.05 -4.76 2.67
N GLY A 138 -5.66 -5.10 3.81
CA GLY A 138 -6.96 -5.80 3.83
C GLY A 138 -8.09 -5.01 3.17
N LEU A 139 -8.15 -3.68 3.36
CA LEU A 139 -9.16 -2.83 2.70
C LEU A 139 -8.95 -2.77 1.18
N LEU A 140 -7.70 -2.71 0.73
CA LEU A 140 -7.37 -2.73 -0.70
C LEU A 140 -7.74 -4.07 -1.33
N GLU A 141 -7.51 -5.18 -0.63
CA GLU A 141 -7.89 -6.51 -1.08
C GLU A 141 -9.40 -6.66 -1.18
N LEU A 142 -10.15 -6.24 -0.15
CA LEU A 142 -11.62 -6.23 -0.18
C LEU A 142 -12.18 -5.39 -1.34
N SER A 143 -11.58 -4.23 -1.59
CA SER A 143 -11.97 -3.37 -2.71
C SER A 143 -11.73 -4.03 -4.07
N ARG A 144 -10.64 -4.80 -4.20
CA ARG A 144 -10.33 -5.55 -5.44
C ARG A 144 -11.30 -6.71 -5.63
N THR A 145 -11.51 -7.54 -4.60
CA THR A 145 -12.41 -8.69 -4.69
C THR A 145 -13.85 -8.26 -4.97
N ALA A 146 -14.33 -7.17 -4.36
CA ALA A 146 -15.64 -6.61 -4.66
C ALA A 146 -15.78 -6.20 -6.14
N ARG A 147 -14.75 -5.56 -6.73
CA ARG A 147 -14.75 -5.21 -8.16
C ARG A 147 -14.76 -6.45 -9.04
N ASP A 148 -13.96 -7.45 -8.71
CA ASP A 148 -13.89 -8.70 -9.47
C ASP A 148 -15.24 -9.43 -9.44
N GLN A 149 -15.93 -9.44 -8.30
CA GLN A 149 -17.29 -9.97 -8.17
C GLN A 149 -18.31 -9.21 -9.03
N ILE A 150 -18.23 -7.87 -9.09
CA ILE A 150 -19.07 -7.07 -9.97
C ILE A 150 -18.82 -7.44 -11.44
N VAL A 151 -17.55 -7.58 -11.85
CA VAL A 151 -17.21 -7.98 -13.23
C VAL A 151 -17.70 -9.39 -13.54
N GLN A 152 -17.54 -10.32 -12.60
CA GLN A 152 -17.97 -11.70 -12.76
C GLN A 152 -19.49 -11.80 -12.93
N THR A 153 -20.25 -11.17 -12.04
CA THR A 153 -21.72 -11.13 -12.13
C THR A 153 -22.20 -10.45 -13.42
N CYS A 154 -21.52 -9.41 -13.90
CA CYS A 154 -21.83 -8.81 -15.20
C CYS A 154 -21.63 -9.80 -16.36
N ARG A 155 -20.54 -10.59 -16.34
CA ARG A 155 -20.27 -11.60 -17.37
C ARG A 155 -21.31 -12.72 -17.38
N GLU A 156 -21.73 -13.16 -16.20
CA GLU A 156 -22.79 -14.16 -16.04
C GLU A 156 -24.11 -13.65 -16.59
N ARG A 157 -24.50 -12.41 -16.22
CA ARG A 157 -25.67 -11.73 -16.78
C ARG A 157 -25.63 -11.68 -18.31
N ASP A 158 -24.50 -11.27 -18.89
CA ASP A 158 -24.36 -11.14 -20.35
C ASP A 158 -24.43 -12.50 -21.06
N THR A 159 -23.97 -13.56 -20.38
CA THR A 159 -24.07 -14.93 -20.89
C THR A 159 -25.51 -15.40 -20.87
N ILE A 160 -26.22 -15.23 -19.75
CA ILE A 160 -27.64 -15.55 -19.63
C ILE A 160 -28.46 -14.77 -20.65
N GLN A 161 -28.19 -13.47 -20.81
CA GLN A 161 -28.90 -12.62 -21.75
C GLN A 161 -28.71 -13.06 -23.20
N ARG A 162 -27.48 -13.41 -23.60
CA ARG A 162 -27.20 -13.96 -24.94
C ARG A 162 -27.95 -15.26 -25.19
N ASN A 163 -27.95 -16.16 -24.20
CA ASN A 163 -28.65 -17.44 -24.30
C ASN A 163 -30.18 -17.24 -24.41
N TYR A 164 -30.74 -16.31 -23.62
CA TYR A 164 -32.14 -15.95 -23.69
C TYR A 164 -32.52 -15.41 -25.07
N HIS A 165 -31.75 -14.47 -25.63
CA HIS A 165 -32.02 -13.92 -26.96
C HIS A 165 -31.97 -15.00 -28.04
N LYS A 166 -31.00 -15.92 -27.97
CA LYS A 166 -30.91 -17.05 -28.90
C LYS A 166 -32.14 -17.94 -28.81
N LEU A 167 -32.51 -18.35 -27.60
CA LEU A 167 -33.66 -19.23 -27.38
C LEU A 167 -34.97 -18.56 -27.82
N ASN A 168 -35.14 -17.27 -27.55
CA ASN A 168 -36.30 -16.50 -27.97
C ASN A 168 -36.39 -16.39 -29.50
N HIS A 169 -35.26 -16.16 -30.18
CA HIS A 169 -35.23 -16.15 -31.64
C HIS A 169 -35.63 -17.53 -32.22
N ASP A 170 -35.07 -18.61 -31.68
CA ASP A 170 -35.37 -19.98 -32.12
C ASP A 170 -36.85 -20.33 -31.88
N PHE A 171 -37.41 -19.92 -30.73
CA PHE A 171 -38.82 -20.09 -30.42
C PHE A 171 -39.73 -19.32 -31.39
N GLN A 172 -39.42 -18.06 -31.68
CA GLN A 172 -40.17 -17.26 -32.66
C GLN A 172 -40.12 -17.88 -34.05
N ARG A 173 -38.96 -18.41 -34.46
CA ARG A 173 -38.82 -19.14 -35.73
C ARG A 173 -39.70 -20.38 -35.77
N GLN A 174 -39.70 -21.19 -34.72
CA GLN A 174 -40.56 -22.37 -34.62
C GLN A 174 -42.05 -21.99 -34.65
N GLN A 175 -42.44 -20.94 -33.93
CA GLN A 175 -43.82 -20.45 -33.92
C GLN A 175 -44.27 -19.96 -35.30
N ALA A 176 -43.39 -19.27 -36.06
CA ALA A 176 -43.68 -18.84 -37.42
C ALA A 176 -43.88 -20.03 -38.38
N ILE A 177 -43.04 -21.07 -38.27
CA ILE A 177 -43.19 -22.32 -39.04
C ILE A 177 -44.52 -22.99 -38.72
N LEU A 178 -44.85 -23.15 -37.43
CA LEU A 178 -46.12 -23.75 -37.00
C LEU A 178 -47.32 -22.98 -37.55
N ARG A 179 -47.31 -21.64 -37.47
CA ARG A 179 -48.38 -20.80 -38.05
C ARG A 179 -48.49 -20.97 -39.56
N ALA A 180 -47.36 -21.02 -40.28
CA ALA A 180 -47.36 -21.23 -41.72
C ALA A 180 -47.97 -22.58 -42.10
N VAL A 181 -47.59 -23.66 -41.41
CA VAL A 181 -48.14 -25.01 -41.65
C VAL A 181 -49.65 -25.05 -41.42
N VAL A 182 -50.13 -24.50 -40.31
CA VAL A 182 -51.57 -24.44 -39.99
C VAL A 182 -52.32 -23.67 -41.09
N ASN A 183 -51.80 -22.51 -41.52
CA ASN A 183 -52.42 -21.70 -42.57
C ASN A 183 -52.43 -22.40 -43.95
N THR A 184 -51.40 -23.17 -44.29
CA THR A 184 -51.39 -23.97 -45.55
C THR A 184 -52.31 -25.19 -45.50
N SER A 185 -52.64 -25.70 -44.31
CA SER A 185 -53.52 -26.87 -44.14
C SER A 185 -55.03 -26.56 -44.18
N MET A 186 -55.41 -25.27 -44.23
CA MET A 186 -56.80 -24.80 -44.36
C MET A 186 -57.02 -24.12 -45.72
N PRO A 187 -57.61 -24.81 -46.72
CA PRO A 187 -57.98 -24.17 -47.97
C PRO A 187 -59.09 -23.15 -47.71
N GLN A 188 -58.90 -21.90 -48.14
CA GLN A 188 -59.96 -20.89 -48.17
C GLN A 188 -61.11 -21.38 -49.05
N GLN A 189 -62.22 -21.83 -48.45
CA GLN A 189 -63.51 -21.83 -49.14
C GLN A 189 -63.91 -20.37 -49.34
N ARG A 190 -63.71 -19.84 -50.56
CA ARG A 190 -64.32 -18.58 -51.01
C ARG A 190 -65.83 -18.76 -51.03
N PHE A 191 -66.52 -18.42 -49.94
CA PHE A 191 -67.94 -18.16 -49.99
C PHE A 191 -68.17 -16.71 -50.38
N GLY A 192 -68.87 -16.53 -51.50
CA GLY A 192 -69.37 -15.24 -51.95
C GLY A 192 -70.33 -14.65 -50.92
N SER A 193 -70.25 -13.33 -50.77
CA SER A 193 -71.14 -12.53 -49.94
C SER A 193 -72.61 -12.73 -50.32
N PRO A 194 -73.51 -12.68 -49.32
CA PRO A 194 -74.78 -12.01 -49.51
C PRO A 194 -74.92 -10.81 -48.56
N SER A 195 -75.57 -9.80 -49.12
CA SER A 195 -76.06 -8.55 -48.54
C SER A 195 -76.73 -8.66 -47.17
N ASN A 196 -76.39 -7.74 -46.26
CA ASN A 196 -77.12 -7.46 -45.02
C ASN A 196 -78.38 -6.60 -45.28
N PRO A 197 -79.50 -6.85 -44.58
CA PRO A 197 -80.48 -5.83 -44.25
C PRO A 197 -80.33 -5.37 -42.78
N PRO A 198 -80.92 -4.22 -42.40
CA PRO A 198 -80.68 -3.58 -41.11
C PRO A 198 -81.68 -4.09 -40.06
N TYR A 199 -81.23 -4.41 -38.86
CA TYR A 199 -82.14 -4.50 -37.71
C TYR A 199 -81.46 -4.16 -36.38
N SER A 200 -82.27 -3.55 -35.52
CA SER A 200 -81.97 -2.66 -34.41
C SER A 200 -81.35 -3.30 -33.16
N GLN A 201 -80.63 -2.48 -32.39
CA GLN A 201 -80.10 -2.75 -31.04
C GLN A 201 -81.21 -3.03 -30.00
N PRO A 202 -80.82 -3.60 -28.83
CA PRO A 202 -80.93 -2.80 -27.60
C PRO A 202 -79.71 -2.93 -26.64
N PRO A 203 -79.63 -2.09 -25.60
CA PRO A 203 -78.39 -1.83 -24.86
C PRO A 203 -78.26 -2.67 -23.59
N VAL A 204 -77.03 -2.97 -23.15
CA VAL A 204 -76.72 -3.31 -21.74
C VAL A 204 -75.25 -3.07 -21.39
N ASP A 205 -75.05 -2.78 -20.11
CA ASP A 205 -73.99 -2.01 -19.48
C ASP A 205 -72.61 -2.67 -19.25
N GLN A 206 -71.72 -1.79 -18.79
CA GLN A 206 -70.32 -1.84 -18.39
C GLN A 206 -69.77 -3.04 -17.58
N SER A 207 -68.43 -3.14 -17.63
CA SER A 207 -67.47 -3.79 -16.70
C SER A 207 -67.09 -5.22 -17.09
N THR A 208 -65.82 -5.58 -17.32
CA THR A 208 -64.76 -5.66 -16.30
C THR A 208 -63.38 -5.89 -16.95
N SER A 209 -62.36 -5.42 -16.26
CA SER A 209 -60.92 -5.46 -16.49
C SER A 209 -60.27 -6.85 -16.68
N LEU A 210 -59.15 -6.91 -17.41
CA LEU A 210 -57.82 -7.21 -16.85
C LEU A 210 -56.70 -7.21 -17.93
N GLY A 211 -55.92 -6.13 -17.93
CA GLY A 211 -54.45 -6.15 -17.85
C GLY A 211 -53.64 -6.80 -18.97
N GLN A 212 -53.42 -6.07 -20.06
CA GLN A 212 -52.23 -6.24 -20.90
C GLN A 212 -50.99 -5.80 -20.10
N MET A 213 -50.06 -6.70 -19.81
CA MET A 213 -48.71 -6.31 -19.40
C MET A 213 -47.86 -6.08 -20.65
N SER A 214 -47.82 -4.83 -21.08
CA SER A 214 -46.79 -4.29 -21.97
C SER A 214 -45.44 -4.36 -21.24
N VAL A 215 -44.54 -5.22 -21.72
CA VAL A 215 -43.15 -5.25 -21.25
C VAL A 215 -42.39 -4.13 -21.95
N SER A 216 -42.29 -2.99 -21.27
CA SER A 216 -41.45 -1.87 -21.66
C SER A 216 -39.98 -2.28 -21.69
N THR A 217 -39.31 -1.97 -22.79
CA THR A 217 -37.87 -2.06 -23.01
C THR A 217 -37.10 -1.39 -21.87
N PRO A 218 -36.21 -2.08 -21.13
CA PRO A 218 -35.35 -1.40 -20.19
C PRO A 218 -34.18 -0.77 -20.93
N HIS A 219 -34.01 0.53 -20.63
CA HIS A 219 -32.92 1.39 -21.00
C HIS A 219 -31.56 0.67 -20.90
N ARG A 220 -30.82 0.66 -22.01
CA ARG A 220 -29.43 0.22 -22.14
C ARG A 220 -28.57 0.94 -21.08
N ARG A 221 -28.21 0.27 -19.99
CA ARG A 221 -27.07 0.67 -19.15
C ARG A 221 -25.90 -0.23 -19.49
N SER A 222 -25.04 0.29 -20.36
CA SER A 222 -23.72 -0.27 -20.64
C SER A 222 -22.95 -0.44 -19.33
N CYS A 223 -22.18 -1.53 -19.19
CA CYS A 223 -21.13 -1.62 -18.18
C CYS A 223 -20.23 -0.38 -18.28
N PRO A 224 -19.74 0.18 -17.16
CA PRO A 224 -18.79 1.27 -17.23
C PRO A 224 -17.51 0.74 -17.87
N THR A 225 -17.29 1.13 -19.12
CA THR A 225 -15.95 1.17 -19.69
C THR A 225 -15.25 2.37 -19.05
N GLU A 226 -13.99 2.20 -18.66
CA GLU A 226 -13.17 3.28 -18.13
C GLU A 226 -13.06 4.42 -19.14
N GLU A 227 -13.93 5.42 -19.01
CA GLU A 227 -13.82 6.67 -19.75
C GLU A 227 -13.04 7.68 -18.91
N ARG A 228 -11.77 7.81 -19.28
CA ARG A 228 -10.77 8.70 -18.70
C ARG A 228 -11.14 10.16 -18.99
N GLY A 229 -11.93 10.77 -18.11
CA GLY A 229 -12.30 12.18 -18.17
C GLY A 229 -11.12 13.12 -17.87
N ARG A 230 -10.40 13.55 -18.91
CA ARG A 230 -9.58 14.78 -18.92
C ARG A 230 -10.52 15.99 -18.86
N LYS A 231 -10.55 16.73 -17.75
CA LYS A 231 -11.04 18.11 -17.74
C LYS A 231 -9.85 19.05 -17.96
N ARG A 232 -9.85 19.68 -19.15
CA ARG A 232 -9.08 20.92 -19.41
C ARG A 232 -9.71 22.04 -18.60
N LEU A 233 -8.94 22.65 -17.71
CA LEU A 233 -9.02 24.08 -17.41
C LEU A 233 -7.68 24.69 -17.83
N ARG A 234 -7.78 25.79 -18.55
CA ARG A 234 -6.71 26.47 -19.29
C ARG A 234 -6.16 27.60 -18.42
N SER A 235 -4.84 27.55 -18.20
CA SER A 235 -3.86 28.64 -17.97
C SER A 235 -4.10 29.55 -16.75
N GLU A 236 -3.11 29.83 -15.90
CA GLU A 236 -1.87 30.56 -16.18
C GLU A 236 -0.63 30.08 -15.36
N ASP A 237 0.53 30.06 -16.05
CA ASP A 237 1.95 30.27 -15.65
C ASP A 237 2.82 29.25 -14.87
N GLY A 238 3.87 28.77 -15.59
CA GLY A 238 5.27 28.39 -15.21
C GLY A 238 5.50 27.37 -14.07
N ASP A 239 6.36 26.35 -14.13
CA ASP A 239 7.46 25.96 -15.02
C ASP A 239 7.73 24.44 -14.90
N ASP A 240 8.50 23.97 -15.88
CA ASP A 240 8.86 22.62 -16.31
C ASP A 240 9.56 21.71 -15.27
N TYR A 241 9.01 20.51 -14.98
CA TYR A 241 9.82 19.29 -14.76
C TYR A 241 9.01 17.99 -14.92
N SER A 242 9.36 17.25 -15.96
CA SER A 242 8.91 15.90 -16.31
C SER A 242 9.49 14.82 -15.36
N ALA A 243 8.62 13.95 -14.80
CA ALA A 243 9.00 12.58 -14.43
C ALA A 243 7.79 11.65 -14.44
N GLY A 244 7.89 10.57 -15.23
CA GLY A 244 6.83 9.60 -15.51
C GLY A 244 6.50 8.66 -14.36
N VAL A 245 5.23 8.26 -14.34
CA VAL A 245 4.68 7.20 -13.49
C VAL A 245 5.05 5.84 -14.11
N THR A 246 6.01 5.13 -13.52
CA THR A 246 6.19 3.69 -13.77
C THR A 246 5.48 2.88 -12.70
N TYR A 247 4.42 2.17 -13.10
CA TYR A 247 3.76 1.12 -12.34
C TYR A 247 4.74 -0.01 -12.03
N LEU A 248 5.08 -0.23 -10.77
CA LEU A 248 5.74 -1.46 -10.31
C LEU A 248 4.68 -2.53 -9.99
N ASN A 249 4.44 -3.41 -10.95
CA ASN A 249 3.88 -4.74 -10.70
C ASN A 249 4.97 -5.61 -10.05
N SER A 250 5.13 -5.51 -8.74
CA SER A 250 5.99 -6.43 -7.98
C SER A 250 5.18 -7.66 -7.57
N ARG A 251 5.44 -8.79 -8.23
CA ARG A 251 5.06 -10.13 -7.74
C ARG A 251 5.70 -10.36 -6.36
N PRO A 252 4.98 -10.92 -5.36
CA PRO A 252 5.63 -11.31 -4.12
C PRO A 252 6.48 -12.58 -4.35
N THR A 253 7.80 -12.44 -4.26
CA THR A 253 8.71 -13.56 -4.06
C THR A 253 8.44 -14.18 -2.69
N LYS A 254 8.08 -15.47 -2.68
CA LYS A 254 7.93 -16.28 -1.46
C LYS A 254 9.23 -16.28 -0.66
N ILE A 255 9.27 -15.53 0.44
CA ILE A 255 10.28 -15.74 1.49
C ILE A 255 9.69 -16.78 2.43
N SER A 256 10.21 -18.00 2.33
CA SER A 256 9.94 -19.08 3.28
C SER A 256 10.67 -18.75 4.59
N ARG A 257 9.94 -18.30 5.61
CA ARG A 257 10.46 -18.32 6.99
C ARG A 257 10.14 -19.67 7.60
N ARG A 258 11.18 -20.51 7.72
CA ARG A 258 11.23 -21.63 8.65
C ARG A 258 11.00 -21.07 10.06
N VAL A 259 10.02 -21.62 10.76
CA VAL A 259 9.90 -21.46 12.21
C VAL A 259 10.87 -22.50 12.80
N GLU A 260 12.02 -22.05 13.30
CA GLU A 260 12.86 -22.83 14.20
C GLU A 260 12.28 -22.70 15.60
N THR A 261 11.67 -23.77 16.09
CA THR A 261 11.32 -23.95 17.50
C THR A 261 12.55 -24.48 18.20
N ASP A 262 13.29 -23.61 18.90
CA ASP A 262 14.34 -24.04 19.81
C ASP A 262 13.72 -24.74 21.02
N SER A 263 14.10 -26.00 21.14
CA SER A 263 13.76 -26.91 22.22
C SER A 263 14.86 -26.76 23.28
N LEU A 264 14.51 -26.29 24.47
CA LEU A 264 15.38 -26.41 25.64
C LEU A 264 14.92 -27.62 26.45
N ASP A 265 15.77 -28.64 26.42
CA ASP A 265 15.73 -29.85 27.22
C ASP A 265 16.63 -29.60 28.45
N GLU A 266 16.09 -29.71 29.66
CA GLU A 266 16.84 -30.12 30.84
C GLU A 266 15.89 -30.70 31.91
N SER A 267 15.85 -32.03 31.90
CA SER A 267 16.10 -32.93 33.04
C SER A 267 15.26 -32.88 34.32
N SER A 268 14.65 -34.06 34.56
CA SER A 268 14.61 -34.83 35.81
C SER A 268 13.56 -34.46 36.86
N THR A 269 12.56 -35.34 37.02
CA THR A 269 12.38 -36.20 38.21
C THR A 269 11.07 -36.97 38.07
N SER A 270 11.16 -38.28 37.90
CA SER A 270 10.11 -39.25 38.28
C SER A 270 10.66 -40.03 39.47
N PRO A 271 9.84 -40.44 40.45
CA PRO A 271 9.25 -41.77 40.30
C PRO A 271 7.88 -41.99 40.98
N SER A 272 7.36 -43.19 40.75
CA SER A 272 6.48 -43.98 41.65
C SER A 272 4.97 -43.97 41.42
N ARG A 273 4.62 -44.80 40.44
CA ARG A 273 3.53 -45.80 40.43
C ARG A 273 3.00 -46.20 41.83
N LEU A 274 1.70 -45.97 42.06
CA LEU A 274 0.89 -46.72 43.03
C LEU A 274 -0.55 -46.80 42.51
N GLN A 275 -0.92 -47.99 42.02
CA GLN A 275 -2.31 -48.41 41.82
C GLN A 275 -2.86 -48.83 43.18
N VAL A 276 -3.95 -48.21 43.63
CA VAL A 276 -4.81 -48.78 44.68
C VAL A 276 -6.28 -48.60 44.30
N ARG A 277 -6.85 -49.72 43.88
CA ARG A 277 -8.21 -50.25 44.09
C ARG A 277 -9.32 -49.25 44.48
N THR A 278 -10.34 -49.19 43.63
CA THR A 278 -11.70 -48.79 43.98
C THR A 278 -12.63 -49.99 43.82
N GLU A 279 -13.00 -50.66 44.92
CA GLU A 279 -14.23 -51.46 44.99
C GLU A 279 -14.84 -51.33 46.39
N THR A 280 -16.04 -50.73 46.40
CA THR A 280 -17.23 -51.01 47.23
C THR A 280 -17.12 -50.99 48.76
N SER A 281 -17.88 -50.07 49.37
CA SER A 281 -19.11 -50.44 50.08
C SER A 281 -20.09 -49.27 50.19
#